data_AF-A0A536S9R1-F1
#
_entry.id   AF-A0A536S9R1-F1
#
_cell.length_a   1.000
_cell.length_b   1.000
_cell.length_c   1.000
_cell.angle_alpha   90.00
_cell.angle_beta   90.00
_cell.angle_gamma   90.00
#
_symmetry.space_group_name_H-M   'P 1'
#
loop_
_entity.id
_entity.type
_entity.pdbx_description
1 polymer ?
#
loop_
_entity_poly.entity_id
_entity_poly.type
_entity_poly.pdbx_seq_one_letter_code
_entity_poly.pdbx_strand_id
1 'polypeptide(L)'
;MLAAISIRLLQLGAGFLVYYGSTAMLTSDGLRPPNVIVLLGLLVVALATLSASRAEHRPLASLWVAAMVVALPHALWSIAHLSDVPCPPEHPPLGGSYYCVPPGAQVVLILSTITLAFALVGASSDARALATRLAG
;
A
#
# COMPACT_ATOMS: atom_id res chain seq x y z
N MET A 1 7.52 5.75 -24.00
CA MET A 1 7.53 4.42 -23.33
C MET A 1 8.47 4.39 -22.12
N LEU A 2 9.73 4.82 -22.25
CA LEU A 2 10.71 4.82 -21.15
C LEU A 2 10.27 5.65 -19.93
N ALA A 3 9.78 6.88 -20.14
CA ALA A 3 9.29 7.74 -19.06
C ALA A 3 8.11 7.13 -18.27
N ALA A 4 7.19 6.43 -18.95
CA ALA A 4 6.08 5.75 -18.29
C ALA A 4 6.58 4.61 -17.40
N ILE A 5 7.53 3.81 -17.89
CA ILE A 5 8.16 2.73 -17.10
C ILE A 5 8.88 3.32 -15.88
N SER A 6 9.64 4.40 -16.04
CA SER A 6 10.34 5.08 -14.95
C SER A 6 9.37 5.55 -13.86
N ILE A 7 8.21 6.12 -14.23
CA ILE A 7 7.21 6.54 -13.24
C ILE A 7 6.61 5.34 -12.50
N ARG A 8 6.36 4.21 -13.17
CA ARG A 8 5.84 3.00 -12.53
C ARG A 8 6.88 2.38 -11.58
N LEU A 9 8.16 2.40 -11.94
CA LEU A 9 9.25 1.99 -11.05
C LEU A 9 9.37 2.91 -9.82
N LEU A 10 9.20 4.21 -10.02
CA LEU A 10 9.18 5.17 -8.92
C LEU A 10 7.98 4.93 -7.97
N GLN A 11 6.80 4.67 -8.53
CA GLN A 11 5.61 4.26 -7.75
C GLN A 11 5.84 2.97 -6.97
N LEU A 12 6.50 1.99 -7.58
CA LEU A 12 6.83 0.72 -6.94
C LEU A 12 7.78 0.95 -5.75
N GLY A 13 8.87 1.69 -5.96
CA GLY A 13 9.82 2.01 -4.89
C GLY A 13 9.22 2.87 -3.77
N ALA A 14 8.44 3.90 -4.13
CA ALA A 14 7.78 4.75 -3.15
C ALA A 14 6.67 4.02 -2.39
N GLY A 15 5.89 3.16 -3.06
CA GLY A 15 4.93 2.27 -2.42
C GLY A 15 5.61 1.31 -1.44
N PHE A 16 6.78 0.78 -1.80
CA PHE A 16 7.56 -0.06 -0.88
C PHE A 16 8.03 0.71 0.36
N LEU A 17 8.47 1.96 0.21
CA LEU A 17 8.82 2.83 1.34
C LEU A 17 7.61 3.11 2.25
N VAL A 18 6.44 3.39 1.66
CA VAL A 18 5.19 3.58 2.43
C VAL A 18 4.83 2.31 3.19
N TYR A 19 4.91 1.14 2.55
CA TYR A 19 4.68 -0.16 3.18
C TYR A 19 5.63 -0.37 4.37
N TYR A 20 6.93 -0.23 4.13
CA TYR A 20 7.94 -0.42 5.15
C TYR A 20 7.73 0.55 6.32
N GLY A 21 7.52 1.84 6.04
CA GLY A 21 7.26 2.85 7.05
C GLY A 21 5.97 2.59 7.83
N SER A 22 4.90 2.10 7.20
CA SER A 22 3.63 1.87 7.88
C SER A 22 3.66 0.68 8.84
N THR A 23 4.56 -0.28 8.63
CA THR A 23 4.73 -1.39 9.59
C THR A 23 5.12 -0.89 10.98
N ALA A 24 5.91 0.18 11.07
CA ALA A 24 6.31 0.79 12.33
C ALA A 24 5.20 1.63 13.00
N MET A 25 4.06 1.84 12.33
CA MET A 25 2.91 2.56 12.89
C MET A 25 1.96 1.65 13.66
N LEU A 26 2.06 0.33 13.46
CA LEU A 26 1.28 -0.68 14.16
C LEU A 26 1.97 -1.02 15.48
N THR A 27 1.50 -0.43 16.58
CA THR A 27 2.06 -0.66 17.92
C THR A 27 1.05 -1.30 18.85
N SER A 28 1.49 -1.82 19.99
CA SER A 28 0.61 -2.34 21.06
C SER A 28 -0.37 -1.28 21.57
N ASP A 29 0.03 0.00 21.55
CA ASP A 29 -0.83 1.16 21.88
C ASP A 29 -1.86 1.49 20.78
N GLY A 30 -1.85 0.76 19.67
CA GLY A 30 -2.67 1.01 18.49
C GLY A 30 -1.94 1.73 17.37
N LEU A 31 -2.73 2.37 16.50
CA LEU A 31 -2.24 3.04 15.30
C LEU A 31 -1.64 4.41 15.65
N ARG A 32 -0.32 4.52 15.49
CA ARG A 32 0.39 5.80 15.67
C ARG A 32 0.26 6.70 14.43
N PRO A 33 0.44 8.02 14.56
CA PRO A 33 0.45 8.94 13.42
C PRO A 33 1.54 8.58 12.40
N PRO A 34 1.37 9.00 11.13
CA PRO A 34 2.31 8.68 10.06
C PRO A 34 3.70 9.24 10.34
N ASN A 35 4.71 8.37 10.25
CA ASN A 35 6.10 8.77 10.39
C ASN A 35 6.65 9.42 9.11
N VAL A 36 7.85 10.00 9.21
CA VAL A 36 8.50 10.73 8.12
C VAL A 36 8.72 9.87 6.88
N ILE A 37 8.98 8.56 7.03
CA ILE A 37 9.17 7.64 5.90
C ILE A 37 7.87 7.51 5.11
N VAL A 38 6.74 7.31 5.81
CA VAL A 38 5.41 7.24 5.18
C VAL A 38 5.07 8.55 4.48
N LEU A 39 5.29 9.70 5.14
CA LEU A 39 5.01 11.01 4.56
C LEU A 39 5.83 11.28 3.30
N LEU A 40 7.13 10.99 3.32
CA LEU A 40 8.00 11.12 2.15
C LEU A 40 7.59 10.17 1.03
N GLY A 41 7.29 8.91 1.36
CA GLY A 41 6.81 7.93 0.39
C GLY A 41 5.52 8.37 -0.28
N LEU A 42 4.55 8.85 0.50
CA LEU A 42 3.27 9.39 -0.01
C LEU A 42 3.48 10.63 -0.87
N LEU A 43 4.41 11.51 -0.50
CA LEU A 43 4.76 12.67 -1.32
C LEU A 43 5.32 12.26 -2.68
N VAL A 44 6.23 11.28 -2.72
CA VAL A 44 6.79 10.77 -3.98
C VAL A 44 5.70 10.08 -4.82
N VAL A 45 4.84 9.26 -4.21
CA VAL A 45 3.67 8.66 -4.87
C VAL A 45 2.78 9.75 -5.48
N ALA A 46 2.44 10.79 -4.73
CA ALA A 46 1.60 11.88 -5.21
C ALA A 46 2.23 12.63 -6.38
N LEU A 47 3.51 12.98 -6.29
CA LEU A 47 4.25 13.65 -7.38
C LEU A 47 4.33 12.76 -8.63
N ALA A 48 4.63 11.47 -8.46
CA ALA A 48 4.68 10.51 -9.53
C ALA A 48 3.30 10.35 -10.20
N THR A 49 2.22 10.23 -9.41
CA THR A 49 0.85 10.14 -9.92
C THR A 49 0.45 11.41 -10.67
N LEU A 50 0.78 12.59 -10.15
CA LEU A 50 0.52 13.87 -10.82
C LEU A 50 1.28 13.97 -12.14
N SER A 51 2.56 13.57 -12.17
CA SER A 51 3.36 13.57 -13.39
C SER A 51 2.79 12.62 -14.45
N ALA A 52 2.40 11.39 -14.06
CA ALA A 52 1.76 10.44 -14.96
C ALA A 52 0.41 10.94 -15.45
N SER A 53 -0.40 11.50 -14.54
CA SER A 53 -1.74 11.97 -14.87
C SER A 53 -1.71 13.11 -15.88
N ARG A 54 -0.72 14.01 -15.76
CA ARG A 54 -0.48 15.09 -16.73
C ARG A 54 0.02 14.56 -18.07
N ALA A 55 0.95 13.59 -18.07
CA ALA A 55 1.51 13.04 -19.29
C ALA A 55 0.51 12.15 -20.07
N GLU A 56 -0.38 11.46 -19.36
CA GLU A 56 -1.32 10.49 -19.94
C GLU A 56 -2.74 11.07 -20.12
N HIS A 57 -2.98 12.32 -19.70
CA HIS A 57 -4.30 12.97 -19.66
C HIS A 57 -5.38 12.12 -18.95
N ARG A 58 -4.98 11.42 -17.89
CA ARG A 58 -5.84 10.52 -17.13
C ARG A 58 -5.69 10.76 -15.64
N PRO A 59 -6.79 10.88 -14.88
CA PRO A 59 -6.69 11.05 -13.44
C PRO A 59 -6.12 9.79 -12.80
N LEU A 60 -5.25 9.97 -11.81
CA LEU A 60 -4.68 8.90 -10.97
C LEU A 60 -3.91 7.83 -11.76
N ALA A 61 -3.37 8.19 -12.93
CA ALA A 61 -2.51 7.31 -13.70
C ALA A 61 -1.36 6.83 -12.81
N SER A 62 -1.02 5.55 -12.88
CA SER A 62 0.05 4.91 -12.09
C SER A 62 -0.17 4.69 -10.61
N LEU A 63 -1.22 5.25 -10.02
CA LEU A 63 -1.46 5.11 -8.58
C LEU A 63 -1.69 3.65 -8.16
N TRP A 64 -2.29 2.83 -9.03
CA TRP A 64 -2.55 1.42 -8.74
C TRP A 64 -1.28 0.63 -8.40
N VAL A 65 -0.13 1.03 -8.93
CA VAL A 65 1.15 0.35 -8.67
C VAL A 65 1.54 0.50 -7.20
N ALA A 66 1.60 1.74 -6.70
CA ALA A 66 1.92 1.98 -5.28
C ALA A 66 0.83 1.40 -4.36
N ALA A 67 -0.44 1.54 -4.74
CA ALA A 67 -1.55 1.00 -3.98
C ALA A 67 -1.46 -0.54 -3.84
N MET A 68 -1.11 -1.27 -4.91
CA MET A 68 -0.85 -2.71 -4.86
C MET A 68 0.29 -3.07 -3.92
N VAL A 69 1.42 -2.37 -4.04
CA VAL A 69 2.63 -2.63 -3.26
C VAL A 69 2.39 -2.43 -1.76
N VAL A 70 1.54 -1.46 -1.38
CA VAL A 70 1.20 -1.22 0.02
C VAL A 70 0.11 -2.16 0.51
N ALA A 71 -0.99 -2.27 -0.25
CA ALA A 71 -2.20 -2.94 0.21
C ALA A 71 -2.06 -4.46 0.23
N LEU A 72 -1.43 -5.06 -0.78
CA LEU A 72 -1.36 -6.51 -0.88
C LEU A 72 -0.62 -7.14 0.32
N PRO A 73 0.57 -6.68 0.73
CA PRO A 73 1.23 -7.22 1.90
C PRO A 73 0.43 -7.03 3.21
N HIS A 74 -0.22 -5.87 3.39
CA HIS A 74 -1.05 -5.63 4.58
C HIS A 74 -2.28 -6.53 4.63
N ALA A 75 -2.93 -6.76 3.49
CA ALA A 75 -4.06 -7.66 3.40
C ALA A 75 -3.64 -9.10 3.74
N LEU A 76 -2.55 -9.59 3.14
CA LEU A 76 -2.03 -10.93 3.41
C LEU A 76 -1.60 -11.10 4.87
N TRP A 77 -0.88 -10.12 5.41
CA TRP A 77 -0.48 -10.12 6.82
C TRP A 77 -1.72 -10.15 7.72
N SER A 78 -2.72 -9.32 7.45
CA SER A 78 -3.90 -9.26 8.31
C SER A 78 -4.80 -10.48 8.21
N ILE A 79 -4.87 -11.15 7.05
CA ILE A 79 -5.58 -12.43 6.90
C ILE A 79 -4.91 -13.50 7.77
N ALA A 80 -3.58 -13.54 7.77
CA ALA A 80 -2.82 -14.52 8.54
C ALA A 80 -2.98 -14.37 10.07
N HIS A 81 -3.34 -13.17 10.54
CA HIS A 81 -3.40 -12.81 11.96
C HIS A 81 -4.83 -12.52 12.44
N LEU A 82 -5.86 -12.91 11.69
CA LEU A 82 -7.24 -12.53 11.95
C LEU A 82 -7.80 -13.10 13.27
N SER A 83 -7.32 -14.29 13.65
CA SER A 83 -7.73 -15.04 14.84
C SER A 83 -6.82 -14.79 16.05
N ASP A 84 -5.76 -14.02 15.88
CA ASP A 84 -4.74 -13.87 16.91
C ASP A 84 -5.19 -12.90 18.00
N VAL A 85 -4.74 -13.16 19.22
CA VAL A 85 -5.10 -12.34 20.38
C VAL A 85 -4.34 -11.01 20.30
N PRO A 86 -5.05 -9.86 20.40
CA PRO A 86 -4.40 -8.56 20.40
C PRO A 86 -3.53 -8.36 21.64
N CYS A 87 -2.37 -7.72 21.46
CA CYS A 87 -1.46 -7.42 22.55
C CYS A 87 -2.09 -6.44 23.54
N PRO A 88 -2.04 -6.72 24.86
CA PRO A 88 -2.33 -5.70 25.87
C PRO A 88 -1.20 -4.63 25.86
N PRO A 89 -1.46 -3.40 26.36
CA PRO A 89 -0.47 -2.31 26.36
C PRO A 89 0.84 -2.67 27.07
N GLU A 90 0.76 -3.41 28.17
CA GLU A 90 1.92 -3.90 28.93
C GLU A 90 2.08 -5.40 28.76
N HIS A 91 2.53 -5.81 27.58
CA HIS A 91 2.81 -7.22 27.30
C HIS A 91 4.30 -7.56 27.50
N PRO A 92 4.63 -8.78 27.97
CA PRO A 92 6.02 -9.24 27.99
C PRO A 92 6.59 -9.33 26.55
N PRO A 93 7.93 -9.39 26.40
CA PRO A 93 8.56 -9.49 25.08
C PRO A 93 8.00 -10.66 24.27
N LEU A 94 7.76 -10.43 22.98
CA LEU A 94 7.29 -11.48 22.06
C LEU A 94 8.35 -12.58 21.96
N GLY A 95 7.92 -13.83 22.03
CA GLY A 95 8.79 -15.01 21.97
C GLY A 95 8.01 -16.28 21.64
N GLY A 96 8.71 -17.43 21.59
CA GLY A 96 8.08 -18.71 21.21
C GLY A 96 6.95 -19.16 22.13
N SER A 97 6.90 -18.68 23.38
CA SER A 97 5.86 -19.00 24.38
C SER A 97 4.84 -17.88 24.60
N TYR A 98 5.03 -16.70 24.01
CA TYR A 98 4.13 -15.56 24.15
C TYR A 98 4.09 -14.77 22.84
N TYR A 99 2.97 -14.88 22.14
CA TYR A 99 2.73 -14.19 20.88
C TYR A 99 1.39 -13.47 20.94
N CYS A 100 1.38 -12.24 20.45
CA CYS A 100 0.19 -11.42 20.30
C CYS A 100 0.39 -10.49 19.10
N VAL A 101 -0.70 -9.92 18.59
CA VAL A 101 -0.66 -9.04 17.40
C VAL A 101 -1.04 -7.62 17.77
N PRO A 102 -0.52 -6.60 17.07
CA PRO A 102 -0.94 -5.23 17.32
C PRO A 102 -2.46 -5.09 17.07
N PRO A 103 -3.18 -4.38 17.95
CA PRO A 103 -4.61 -4.18 17.79
C PRO A 103 -4.92 -3.47 16.47
N GLY A 104 -6.02 -3.85 15.83
CA GLY A 104 -6.48 -3.22 14.58
C GLY A 104 -6.19 -4.01 13.31
N ALA A 105 -5.78 -5.28 13.39
CA ALA A 105 -5.65 -6.18 12.23
C ALA A 105 -6.91 -6.13 11.35
N GLN A 106 -8.11 -6.27 11.91
CA GLN A 106 -9.37 -6.17 11.15
C GLN A 106 -9.54 -4.84 10.38
N VAL A 107 -9.14 -3.72 10.99
CA VAL A 107 -9.19 -2.40 10.33
C VAL A 107 -8.19 -2.33 9.17
N VAL A 108 -6.97 -2.81 9.40
CA VAL A 108 -5.93 -2.92 8.37
C VAL A 108 -6.41 -3.81 7.22
N LEU A 109 -7.07 -4.93 7.51
CA LEU A 109 -7.65 -5.81 6.49
C LEU A 109 -8.69 -5.08 5.65
N ILE A 110 -9.65 -4.40 6.27
CA ILE A 110 -10.71 -3.69 5.55
C ILE A 110 -10.10 -2.62 4.64
N LEU A 111 -9.21 -1.78 5.18
CA LEU A 111 -8.59 -0.69 4.43
C LEU A 111 -7.70 -1.21 3.29
N SER A 112 -6.89 -2.23 3.55
CA SER A 112 -6.05 -2.84 2.52
C SER A 112 -6.88 -3.53 1.44
N THR A 113 -7.96 -4.23 1.79
CA THR A 113 -8.85 -4.87 0.81
C THR A 113 -9.55 -3.84 -0.09
N ILE A 114 -10.07 -2.77 0.50
CA ILE A 114 -10.68 -1.66 -0.26
C ILE A 114 -9.65 -1.05 -1.21
N THR A 115 -8.44 -0.77 -0.71
CA THR A 115 -7.35 -0.19 -1.50
C THR A 115 -6.94 -1.11 -2.65
N LEU A 116 -6.87 -2.42 -2.40
CA LEU A 116 -6.56 -3.44 -3.41
C LEU A 116 -7.63 -3.48 -4.50
N ALA A 117 -8.92 -3.41 -4.14
CA ALA A 117 -10.01 -3.37 -5.10
C ALA A 117 -9.90 -2.14 -6.03
N PHE A 118 -9.66 -0.96 -5.49
CA PHE A 118 -9.41 0.25 -6.29
C PHE A 118 -8.18 0.11 -7.19
N ALA A 119 -7.12 -0.50 -6.68
CA ALA A 119 -5.91 -0.72 -7.46
C ALA A 119 -6.14 -1.72 -8.62
N LEU A 120 -6.95 -2.77 -8.43
CA LEU A 120 -7.35 -3.67 -9.51
C LEU A 120 -8.17 -2.95 -10.59
N VAL A 121 -9.10 -2.08 -10.19
CA VAL A 121 -9.86 -1.24 -11.14
C VAL A 121 -8.90 -0.37 -11.95
N GLY A 122 -7.96 0.33 -11.29
CA GLY A 122 -6.94 1.13 -11.95
C GLY A 122 -6.09 0.31 -12.94
N ALA A 123 -5.58 -0.84 -12.52
CA ALA A 123 -4.79 -1.75 -13.35
C ALA A 123 -5.58 -2.22 -14.59
N SER A 124 -6.85 -2.59 -14.41
CA SER A 124 -7.71 -3.03 -15.51
C SER A 124 -7.99 -1.91 -16.53
N SER A 125 -8.12 -0.67 -16.06
CA SER A 125 -8.35 0.49 -16.92
C SER A 125 -7.11 0.83 -17.78
N ASP A 126 -5.92 0.67 -17.21
CA ASP A 126 -4.65 0.84 -17.92
C ASP A 126 -4.44 -0.29 -18.93
N ALA A 127 -4.72 -1.54 -18.55
CA ALA A 127 -4.61 -2.70 -19.45
C ALA A 127 -5.54 -2.57 -20.67
N ARG A 128 -6.80 -2.18 -20.46
CA ARG A 128 -7.76 -1.94 -21.55
C ARG A 128 -7.26 -0.86 -22.51
N ALA A 129 -6.70 0.21 -21.97
CA ALA A 129 -6.18 1.31 -22.77
C ALA A 129 -4.92 0.97 -23.57
N LEU A 130 -4.12 0.04 -23.06
CA LEU A 130 -3.00 -0.49 -23.82
C LEU A 130 -3.50 -1.40 -24.95
N ALA A 131 -4.47 -2.27 -24.65
CA ALA A 131 -5.06 -3.17 -25.64
C ALA A 131 -5.70 -2.40 -26.81
N THR A 132 -6.42 -1.31 -26.55
CA THR A 132 -7.02 -0.49 -27.62
C THR A 132 -5.98 0.19 -28.52
N ARG A 133 -4.81 0.55 -27.98
CA ARG A 133 -3.71 1.15 -28.77
C ARG A 133 -2.93 0.14 -29.62
N LEU A 134 -2.99 -1.14 -29.28
CA LEU A 134 -2.33 -2.21 -30.03
C LEU A 134 -3.24 -2.79 -31.13
N ALA A 135 -4.55 -2.63 -30.99
CA ALA A 135 -5.54 -3.15 -31.93
C ALA A 135 -5.94 -2.17 -33.05
N GLY A 136 -5.52 -0.90 -32.97
CA GLY A 136 -5.75 0.13 -34.00
C GLY A 136 -4.44 0.64 -34.54
#